data_AF-A0A8C5WQ54-F1
#
_entry.id   AF-A0A8C5WQ54-F1
#
_cell.length_a   1.000
_cell.length_b   1.000
_cell.length_c   1.000
_cell.angle_alpha   90.00
_cell.angle_beta   90.00
_cell.angle_gamma   90.00
#
_symmetry.space_group_name_H-M   'P 1'
#
loop_
_entity.id
_entity.type
_entity.pdbx_description
1 polymer ?
#
loop_
_entity_poly.entity_id
_entity_poly.type
_entity_poly.pdbx_seq_one_letter_code
_entity_poly.pdbx_strand_id
1 'polypeptide(L)'
;VSFLQTFCIRRSCFEILYGFKMYLLQFPQELVTYGGNGQVFSNWVQFWLVMHYLSEMTEEQTLVMYSGHPLGLFPSHCNAPRLVITNGMVIPNYSSREEYESMFAKGVTMYGQMTAGSYCYIGPQGIVHGTVLTVLNAGRRYLGVDNLSGKVFVTSGLGGMSGAQAKAAVIAGCVGIIAEVDETALLKRHHQGWLMKITRSLDDCITQIREAKKKKRTLSLGYHGNVVDLWERLVDEFNTTGELLVDLGSDQTSCHNPFNGGYYPVQLNFRDANQLMSSDPIKFQALVKESLRRQVAAINKLSDQGMFFWDYGNAFLLEAQRAGADVAKRGSSKGEFRYPSYVQHIMGDIFSLGFGPFRWVCTSGDPEDLATTDFISTTVLEELIHQGGETCCLLTTEGETICKCSCFQQGDLPLSNHGNILVLMINSLDHYSILIMNLV
;
A
#
# COMPACT_ATOMS: atom_id res chain seq x y z
N VAL A 1 -26.85 -17.99 17.34
CA VAL A 1 -25.70 -18.84 16.95
C VAL A 1 -25.55 -19.92 18.01
N SER A 2 -26.19 -21.07 17.81
CA SER A 2 -26.25 -22.15 18.81
C SER A 2 -24.89 -22.84 18.99
N PHE A 3 -24.70 -23.32 20.21
CA PHE A 3 -23.59 -24.12 20.71
C PHE A 3 -23.39 -25.40 19.88
N LEU A 4 -22.35 -25.45 19.02
CA LEU A 4 -21.52 -26.63 18.64
C LEU A 4 -20.78 -26.34 17.32
N GLN A 5 -19.99 -25.26 17.29
CA GLN A 5 -19.08 -25.00 16.16
C GLN A 5 -17.73 -24.60 16.72
N THR A 6 -16.67 -25.17 16.19
CA THR A 6 -15.32 -24.99 16.70
C THR A 6 -14.70 -23.66 16.28
N PHE A 7 -13.58 -23.31 16.91
CA PHE A 7 -12.93 -22.01 16.77
C PHE A 7 -12.60 -21.66 15.31
N CYS A 8 -12.13 -22.62 14.51
CA CYS A 8 -11.77 -22.39 13.10
C CYS A 8 -12.96 -22.02 12.21
N ILE A 9 -14.13 -22.62 12.48
CA ILE A 9 -15.37 -22.36 11.73
C ILE A 9 -15.93 -20.99 12.17
N ARG A 10 -15.96 -20.73 13.48
CA ARG A 10 -16.37 -19.43 14.04
C ARG A 10 -15.46 -18.29 13.57
N ARG A 11 -14.15 -18.53 13.46
CA ARG A 11 -13.18 -17.58 12.91
C ARG A 11 -13.53 -17.24 11.46
N SER A 12 -13.83 -18.23 10.62
CA SER A 12 -14.18 -18.00 9.22
C SER A 12 -15.46 -17.17 9.09
N CYS A 13 -16.48 -17.47 9.90
CA CYS A 13 -17.69 -16.64 10.01
C CYS A 13 -17.38 -15.21 10.47
N PHE A 14 -16.54 -15.07 11.51
CA PHE A 14 -16.15 -13.77 12.04
C PHE A 14 -15.39 -12.96 11.01
N GLU A 15 -14.42 -13.54 10.31
CA GLU A 15 -13.59 -12.88 9.29
C GLU A 15 -14.44 -12.38 8.11
N ILE A 16 -15.39 -13.19 7.63
CA ILE A 16 -16.35 -12.77 6.61
C ILE A 16 -17.21 -11.61 7.15
N LEU A 17 -17.85 -11.78 8.30
CA LEU A 17 -18.72 -10.75 8.89
C LEU A 17 -17.98 -9.47 9.27
N TYR A 18 -16.73 -9.58 9.70
CA TYR A 18 -15.84 -8.46 9.99
C TYR A 18 -15.50 -7.72 8.71
N GLY A 19 -15.16 -8.46 7.64
CA GLY A 19 -14.99 -7.92 6.30
C GLY A 19 -16.23 -7.16 5.81
N PHE A 20 -17.43 -7.51 6.29
CA PHE A 20 -18.70 -6.83 6.00
C PHE A 20 -19.04 -5.61 6.86
N LYS A 21 -18.19 -5.21 7.81
CA LYS A 21 -18.44 -3.98 8.57
C LYS A 21 -18.46 -2.78 7.61
N MET A 22 -19.55 -2.01 7.64
CA MET A 22 -19.82 -0.91 6.70
C MET A 22 -18.69 0.13 6.60
N TYR A 23 -17.91 0.34 7.67
CA TYR A 23 -16.81 1.30 7.65
C TYR A 23 -15.52 0.78 6.98
N LEU A 24 -15.44 -0.53 6.71
CA LEU A 24 -14.28 -1.17 6.06
C LEU A 24 -14.44 -1.33 4.55
N LEU A 25 -15.67 -1.52 4.07
CA LEU A 25 -15.98 -1.76 2.66
C LEU A 25 -16.07 -0.46 1.86
N GLN A 26 -15.53 -0.46 0.64
CA GLN A 26 -15.65 0.65 -0.30
C GLN A 26 -17.08 0.79 -0.84
N PHE A 27 -17.71 -0.31 -1.26
CA PHE A 27 -19.11 -0.36 -1.71
C PHE A 27 -19.80 -1.58 -1.08
N PRO A 28 -20.36 -1.44 0.15
CA PRO A 28 -20.83 -2.58 0.93
C PRO A 28 -22.05 -3.27 0.32
N GLN A 29 -22.96 -2.51 -0.29
CA GLN A 29 -24.18 -3.07 -0.91
C GLN A 29 -23.84 -3.95 -2.13
N GLU A 30 -22.74 -3.64 -2.81
CA GLU A 30 -22.19 -4.34 -3.97
C GLU A 30 -21.13 -5.38 -3.59
N LEU A 31 -20.94 -5.64 -2.28
CA LEU A 31 -19.99 -6.63 -1.73
C LEU A 31 -18.52 -6.30 -2.06
N VAL A 32 -18.21 -5.04 -2.40
CA VAL A 32 -16.87 -4.58 -2.74
C VAL A 32 -16.13 -4.08 -1.51
N THR A 33 -14.98 -4.71 -1.22
CA THR A 33 -14.09 -4.33 -0.12
C THR A 33 -13.19 -3.17 -0.49
N TYR A 34 -12.38 -3.30 -1.53
CA TYR A 34 -11.45 -2.24 -1.96
C TYR A 34 -10.98 -2.46 -3.40
N GLY A 35 -10.25 -1.47 -3.93
CA GLY A 35 -9.67 -1.55 -5.28
C GLY A 35 -10.69 -1.37 -6.40
N GLY A 36 -11.83 -0.73 -6.11
CA GLY A 36 -12.89 -0.43 -7.09
C GLY A 36 -13.84 -1.59 -7.33
N ASN A 37 -13.34 -2.81 -7.55
CA ASN A 37 -14.14 -4.01 -7.83
C ASN A 37 -13.69 -5.27 -7.07
N GLY A 38 -12.81 -5.15 -6.07
CA GLY A 38 -12.38 -6.27 -5.25
C GLY A 38 -13.49 -6.74 -4.32
N GLN A 39 -14.12 -7.88 -4.61
CA GLN A 39 -15.32 -8.36 -3.95
C GLN A 39 -15.07 -9.53 -2.98
N VAL A 40 -15.93 -9.60 -1.96
CA VAL A 40 -16.00 -10.75 -1.04
C VAL A 40 -16.79 -11.90 -1.66
N PHE A 41 -17.90 -11.57 -2.33
CA PHE A 41 -18.75 -12.51 -3.07
C PHE A 41 -19.24 -11.83 -4.35
N SER A 42 -19.53 -12.61 -5.41
CA SER A 42 -20.07 -12.07 -6.66
C SER A 42 -21.49 -11.52 -6.47
N ASN A 43 -22.28 -12.14 -5.57
CA ASN A 43 -23.64 -11.72 -5.26
C ASN A 43 -24.09 -12.18 -3.85
N TRP A 44 -25.21 -11.62 -3.40
CA TRP A 44 -25.75 -11.88 -2.06
C TRP A 44 -26.24 -13.31 -1.84
N VAL A 45 -26.66 -14.03 -2.89
CA VAL A 45 -27.09 -15.43 -2.73
C VAL A 45 -25.90 -16.30 -2.30
N GLN A 46 -24.73 -16.07 -2.89
CA GLN A 46 -23.50 -16.75 -2.51
C GLN A 46 -23.12 -16.47 -1.05
N PHE A 47 -23.22 -15.21 -0.60
CA PHE A 47 -23.00 -14.85 0.80
C PHE A 47 -23.88 -15.69 1.74
N TRP A 48 -25.19 -15.75 1.49
CA TRP A 48 -26.12 -16.48 2.36
C TRP A 48 -25.85 -17.98 2.38
N LEU A 49 -25.55 -18.58 1.22
CA LEU A 49 -25.19 -20.00 1.13
C LEU A 49 -23.89 -20.31 1.88
N VAL A 50 -22.89 -19.44 1.80
CA VAL A 50 -21.64 -19.60 2.56
C VAL A 50 -21.92 -19.54 4.05
N MET A 51 -22.68 -18.55 4.52
CA MET A 51 -23.03 -18.45 5.94
C MET A 51 -23.82 -19.67 6.41
N HIS A 52 -24.70 -20.22 5.57
CA HIS A 52 -25.42 -21.46 5.86
C HIS A 52 -24.47 -22.66 5.95
N TYR A 53 -23.62 -22.90 4.96
CA TYR A 53 -22.65 -24.01 5.01
C TYR A 53 -21.70 -23.89 6.19
N LEU A 54 -21.18 -22.68 6.45
CA LEU A 54 -20.32 -22.44 7.60
C LEU A 54 -21.05 -22.68 8.92
N SER A 55 -22.38 -22.54 8.98
CA SER A 55 -23.19 -22.81 10.18
C SER A 55 -23.50 -24.30 10.43
N GLU A 56 -23.31 -25.15 9.42
CA GLU A 56 -23.62 -26.59 9.50
C GLU A 56 -22.39 -27.50 9.37
N MET A 57 -21.28 -26.99 8.82
CA MET A 57 -20.09 -27.80 8.56
C MET A 57 -19.43 -28.33 9.85
N THR A 58 -18.77 -29.48 9.73
CA THR A 58 -17.97 -30.09 10.79
C THR A 58 -16.47 -29.83 10.60
N GLU A 59 -15.65 -30.21 11.59
CA GLU A 59 -14.18 -30.15 11.48
C GLU A 59 -13.58 -31.17 10.52
N GLU A 60 -14.37 -32.13 10.06
CA GLU A 60 -13.94 -33.13 9.09
C GLU A 60 -14.41 -32.77 7.68
N GLN A 61 -14.79 -31.51 7.45
CA GLN A 61 -15.23 -31.02 6.15
C GLN A 61 -14.43 -29.79 5.72
N THR A 62 -14.36 -29.61 4.40
CA THR A 62 -13.80 -28.42 3.73
C THR A 62 -14.86 -27.84 2.81
N LEU A 63 -15.14 -26.55 2.96
CA LEU A 63 -15.96 -25.78 2.03
C LEU A 63 -15.09 -25.31 0.85
N VAL A 64 -15.46 -25.70 -0.36
CA VAL A 64 -14.74 -25.34 -1.57
C VAL A 64 -15.40 -24.14 -2.26
N MET A 65 -14.64 -23.08 -2.47
CA MET A 65 -15.11 -21.79 -3.00
C MET A 65 -14.57 -21.53 -4.42
N TYR A 66 -15.47 -21.28 -5.36
CA TYR A 66 -15.22 -21.01 -6.78
C TYR A 66 -15.62 -19.57 -7.11
N SER A 67 -14.68 -18.64 -7.04
CA SER A 67 -14.88 -17.21 -7.30
C SER A 67 -16.12 -16.65 -6.58
N GLY A 68 -16.16 -16.86 -5.25
CA GLY A 68 -17.30 -16.50 -4.40
C GLY A 68 -18.42 -17.54 -4.33
N HIS A 69 -18.56 -18.42 -5.32
CA HIS A 69 -19.59 -19.48 -5.29
C HIS A 69 -19.20 -20.63 -4.34
N PRO A 70 -20.03 -20.98 -3.35
CA PRO A 70 -19.79 -22.16 -2.51
C PRO A 70 -20.19 -23.44 -3.25
N LEU A 71 -19.21 -24.13 -3.84
CA LEU A 71 -19.45 -25.37 -4.59
C LEU A 71 -20.07 -26.46 -3.69
N GLY A 72 -19.61 -26.56 -2.44
CA GLY A 72 -20.16 -27.47 -1.45
C GLY A 72 -19.16 -27.88 -0.37
N LEU A 73 -19.65 -28.68 0.57
CA LEU A 73 -18.87 -29.29 1.64
C LEU A 73 -18.38 -30.67 1.20
N PHE A 74 -17.07 -30.90 1.32
CA PHE A 74 -16.44 -32.17 1.01
C PHE A 74 -15.78 -32.77 2.26
N PRO A 75 -15.82 -34.10 2.46
CA PRO A 75 -15.08 -34.75 3.53
C PRO A 75 -13.58 -34.48 3.46
N SER A 76 -12.95 -34.28 4.61
CA SER A 76 -11.54 -33.95 4.83
C SER A 76 -11.10 -34.50 6.21
N HIS A 77 -10.18 -33.83 6.91
CA HIS A 77 -9.76 -34.18 8.27
C HIS A 77 -9.53 -32.91 9.11
N CYS A 78 -9.49 -33.04 10.44
CA CYS A 78 -9.37 -31.90 11.37
C CYS A 78 -8.18 -30.96 11.07
N ASN A 79 -7.04 -31.51 10.64
CA ASN A 79 -5.84 -30.72 10.26
C ASN A 79 -5.91 -30.06 8.87
N ALA A 80 -6.96 -30.29 8.09
CA ALA A 80 -7.13 -29.71 6.76
C ALA A 80 -7.71 -28.28 6.84
N PRO A 81 -7.54 -27.45 5.80
CA PRO A 81 -8.21 -26.17 5.71
C PRO A 81 -9.75 -26.34 5.77
N ARG A 82 -10.42 -25.48 6.53
CA ARG A 82 -11.90 -25.44 6.55
C ARG A 82 -12.47 -24.81 5.28
N LEU A 83 -11.72 -23.92 4.63
CA LEU A 83 -12.07 -23.31 3.35
C LEU A 83 -10.90 -23.44 2.37
N VAL A 84 -11.21 -23.72 1.11
CA VAL A 84 -10.27 -23.59 -0.02
C VAL A 84 -10.88 -22.62 -1.03
N ILE A 85 -10.18 -21.53 -1.32
CA ILE A 85 -10.72 -20.41 -2.08
C ILE A 85 -9.90 -20.17 -3.35
N THR A 86 -10.61 -20.11 -4.47
CA THR A 86 -10.08 -19.63 -5.75
C THR A 86 -10.90 -18.44 -6.22
N ASN A 87 -10.26 -17.37 -6.68
CA ASN A 87 -10.95 -16.18 -7.21
C ASN A 87 -10.28 -15.74 -8.51
N GLY A 88 -11.06 -15.51 -9.57
CA GLY A 88 -10.54 -14.99 -10.84
C GLY A 88 -9.60 -15.95 -11.59
N MET A 89 -9.57 -17.23 -11.23
CA MET A 89 -8.72 -18.21 -11.92
C MET A 89 -9.25 -18.47 -13.33
N VAL A 90 -8.39 -18.32 -14.33
CA VAL A 90 -8.73 -18.44 -15.75
C VAL A 90 -7.54 -18.98 -16.54
N ILE A 91 -7.82 -19.62 -17.68
CA ILE A 91 -6.78 -20.03 -18.64
C ILE A 91 -6.09 -18.76 -19.16
N PRO A 92 -4.74 -18.67 -19.19
CA PRO A 92 -4.02 -17.42 -19.46
C PRO A 92 -4.46 -16.65 -20.72
N ASN A 93 -4.78 -17.35 -21.80
CA ASN A 93 -5.22 -16.74 -23.07
C ASN A 93 -6.58 -16.01 -22.98
N TYR A 94 -7.34 -16.22 -21.91
CA TYR A 94 -8.65 -15.60 -21.64
C TYR A 94 -8.61 -14.72 -20.38
N SER A 95 -7.41 -14.34 -19.92
CA SER A 95 -7.19 -13.51 -18.73
C SER A 95 -7.25 -12.00 -19.02
N SER A 96 -7.88 -11.59 -20.12
CA SER A 96 -8.02 -10.18 -20.47
C SER A 96 -9.10 -9.50 -19.62
N ARG A 97 -9.06 -8.17 -19.57
CA ARG A 97 -10.06 -7.38 -18.84
C ARG A 97 -11.46 -7.54 -19.45
N GLU A 98 -11.55 -7.58 -20.77
CA GLU A 98 -12.80 -7.74 -21.52
C GLU A 98 -13.43 -9.11 -21.24
N GLU A 99 -12.62 -10.17 -21.22
CA GLU A 99 -13.07 -11.51 -20.85
C GLU A 99 -13.52 -11.57 -19.39
N TYR A 100 -12.77 -10.95 -18.47
CA TYR A 100 -13.19 -10.80 -17.08
C TYR A 100 -14.57 -10.12 -16.96
N GLU A 101 -14.78 -8.98 -17.62
CA GLU A 101 -16.03 -8.23 -17.57
C GLU A 101 -17.21 -9.08 -18.11
N SER A 102 -16.99 -9.84 -19.19
CA SER A 102 -17.97 -10.79 -19.72
C SER A 102 -18.30 -11.92 -18.74
N MET A 103 -17.28 -12.55 -18.15
CA MET A 103 -17.44 -13.64 -17.18
C MET A 103 -18.10 -13.17 -15.88
N PHE A 104 -17.73 -11.99 -15.40
CA PHE A 104 -18.32 -11.39 -14.22
C PHE A 104 -19.80 -11.09 -14.43
N ALA A 105 -20.17 -10.52 -15.57
CA ALA A 105 -21.57 -10.26 -15.93
C ALA A 105 -22.40 -11.55 -16.05
N LYS A 106 -21.79 -12.66 -16.48
CA LYS A 106 -22.42 -13.99 -16.50
C LYS A 106 -22.50 -14.68 -15.13
N GLY A 107 -21.88 -14.10 -14.10
CA GLY A 107 -21.86 -14.65 -12.73
C GLY A 107 -20.94 -15.86 -12.55
N VAL A 108 -19.96 -16.07 -13.45
CA VAL A 108 -19.04 -17.24 -13.42
C VAL A 108 -17.65 -16.93 -12.86
N THR A 109 -17.38 -15.67 -12.51
CA THR A 109 -16.14 -15.27 -11.84
C THR A 109 -16.37 -14.04 -10.95
N MET A 110 -15.37 -13.70 -10.16
CA MET A 110 -15.29 -12.45 -9.41
C MET A 110 -13.83 -12.03 -9.25
N TYR A 111 -13.58 -10.73 -9.12
CA TYR A 111 -12.25 -10.24 -8.75
C TYR A 111 -12.12 -10.20 -7.24
N GLY A 112 -11.37 -11.15 -6.66
CA GLY A 112 -11.18 -11.25 -5.21
C GLY A 112 -10.12 -10.31 -4.63
N GLN A 113 -9.42 -9.51 -5.46
CA GLN A 113 -8.19 -8.82 -5.06
C GLN A 113 -7.24 -9.82 -4.34
N MET A 114 -6.55 -9.38 -3.29
CA MET A 114 -5.72 -10.21 -2.42
C MET A 114 -6.51 -10.62 -1.18
N THR A 115 -7.02 -9.65 -0.42
CA THR A 115 -7.59 -9.88 0.92
C THR A 115 -9.10 -9.71 1.00
N ALA A 116 -9.74 -9.24 -0.09
CA ALA A 116 -11.19 -9.08 -0.18
C ALA A 116 -11.87 -10.45 -0.28
N GLY A 117 -11.57 -11.19 -1.34
CA GLY A 117 -12.13 -12.53 -1.60
C GLY A 117 -11.50 -13.64 -0.76
N SER A 118 -10.49 -13.34 0.06
CA SER A 118 -9.90 -14.29 1.03
C SER A 118 -10.27 -13.96 2.48
N TYR A 119 -11.17 -12.99 2.69
CA TYR A 119 -11.80 -12.68 3.98
C TYR A 119 -10.85 -12.16 5.06
N CYS A 120 -9.69 -11.61 4.70
CA CYS A 120 -8.68 -11.19 5.69
C CYS A 120 -8.29 -9.70 5.56
N TYR A 121 -9.15 -8.87 4.98
CA TYR A 121 -8.95 -7.42 4.93
C TYR A 121 -9.23 -6.78 6.31
N ILE A 122 -8.25 -6.04 6.83
CA ILE A 122 -8.29 -5.40 8.16
C ILE A 122 -8.37 -3.87 8.06
N GLY A 123 -8.93 -3.36 6.97
CA GLY A 123 -8.92 -1.93 6.72
C GLY A 123 -7.57 -1.41 6.25
N PRO A 124 -7.39 -0.08 6.29
CA PRO A 124 -6.29 0.57 5.61
C PRO A 124 -4.95 0.49 6.36
N GLN A 125 -4.94 -0.03 7.60
CA GLN A 125 -3.74 -0.20 8.42
C GLN A 125 -2.65 -1.05 7.75
N GLY A 126 -3.03 -2.14 7.08
CA GLY A 126 -2.07 -3.00 6.38
C GLY A 126 -1.26 -2.23 5.33
N ILE A 127 -1.89 -1.26 4.66
CA ILE A 127 -1.20 -0.39 3.70
C ILE A 127 -0.36 0.68 4.42
N VAL A 128 -0.81 1.22 5.55
CA VAL A 128 0.00 2.16 6.34
C VAL A 128 1.34 1.52 6.71
N HIS A 129 1.34 0.32 7.29
CA HIS A 129 2.58 -0.36 7.70
C HIS A 129 3.52 -0.64 6.52
N GLY A 130 3.00 -1.23 5.44
CA GLY A 130 3.80 -1.46 4.23
C GLY A 130 4.38 -0.18 3.66
N THR A 131 3.66 0.94 3.77
CA THR A 131 4.13 2.24 3.30
C THR A 131 5.19 2.85 4.19
N VAL A 132 5.06 2.74 5.52
CA VAL A 132 6.11 3.20 6.43
C VAL A 132 7.41 2.44 6.14
N LEU A 133 7.35 1.11 6.01
CA LEU A 133 8.53 0.30 5.69
C LEU A 133 9.14 0.69 4.34
N THR A 134 8.32 0.92 3.33
CA THR A 134 8.81 1.34 2.01
C THR A 134 9.56 2.66 2.11
N VAL A 135 8.99 3.66 2.79
CA VAL A 135 9.60 4.99 2.93
C VAL A 135 10.89 4.94 3.76
N LEU A 136 10.92 4.17 4.85
CA LEU A 136 12.13 4.01 5.67
C LEU A 136 13.25 3.29 4.96
N ASN A 137 12.93 2.20 4.26
CA ASN A 137 13.94 1.46 3.51
C ASN A 137 14.41 2.25 2.28
N ALA A 138 13.55 3.09 1.68
CA ALA A 138 13.99 4.08 0.69
C ALA A 138 14.97 5.10 1.31
N GLY A 139 14.68 5.59 2.52
CA GLY A 139 15.57 6.46 3.28
C GLY A 139 16.94 5.85 3.52
N ARG A 140 16.97 4.63 4.05
CA ARG A 140 18.21 3.89 4.30
C ARG A 140 18.99 3.63 3.03
N ARG A 141 18.33 3.07 2.00
CA ARG A 141 19.00 2.62 0.78
C ARG A 141 19.47 3.75 -0.13
N TYR A 142 18.68 4.81 -0.28
CA TYR A 142 18.93 5.84 -1.30
C TYR A 142 19.38 7.17 -0.73
N LEU A 143 19.07 7.46 0.53
CA LEU A 143 19.57 8.66 1.21
C LEU A 143 20.69 8.34 2.22
N GLY A 144 20.92 7.06 2.54
CA GLY A 144 21.92 6.65 3.53
C GLY A 144 21.59 7.12 4.95
N VAL A 145 20.30 7.25 5.29
CA VAL A 145 19.86 7.73 6.62
C VAL A 145 18.89 6.76 7.30
N ASP A 146 19.09 6.55 8.60
CA ASP A 146 18.16 5.80 9.45
C ASP A 146 17.00 6.66 9.97
N ASN A 147 17.18 7.98 9.98
CA ASN A 147 16.20 8.94 10.44
C ASN A 147 15.82 9.92 9.33
N LEU A 148 14.54 9.94 8.97
CA LEU A 148 13.99 10.82 7.93
C LEU A 148 13.57 12.21 8.43
N SER A 149 13.92 12.58 9.67
CA SER A 149 13.64 13.93 10.22
C SER A 149 14.24 15.02 9.33
N GLY A 150 13.36 15.85 8.76
CA GLY A 150 13.75 16.92 7.82
C GLY A 150 13.93 16.46 6.37
N LYS A 151 13.75 15.17 6.06
CA LYS A 151 13.68 14.66 4.69
C LYS A 151 12.27 14.84 4.13
N VAL A 152 12.18 15.20 2.86
CA VAL A 152 10.92 15.50 2.19
C VAL A 152 10.55 14.37 1.24
N PHE A 153 9.36 13.80 1.45
CA PHE A 153 8.74 12.78 0.61
C PHE A 153 7.53 13.37 -0.10
N VAL A 154 7.55 13.38 -1.43
CA VAL A 154 6.44 13.88 -2.27
C VAL A 154 5.78 12.72 -2.99
N THR A 155 4.44 12.67 -2.93
CA THR A 155 3.64 11.65 -3.61
C THR A 155 2.24 12.16 -3.95
N SER A 156 1.38 11.28 -4.47
CA SER A 156 0.04 11.57 -4.98
C SER A 156 -1.01 10.56 -4.53
N GLY A 157 -2.26 11.02 -4.49
CA GLY A 157 -3.44 10.24 -4.22
C GLY A 157 -3.73 10.06 -2.73
N LEU A 158 -4.97 10.33 -2.32
CA LEU A 158 -5.52 10.13 -0.97
C LEU A 158 -6.76 9.21 -0.96
N GLY A 159 -6.93 8.42 -2.02
CA GLY A 159 -7.95 7.36 -2.15
C GLY A 159 -7.78 6.21 -1.15
N GLY A 160 -8.45 5.07 -1.41
CA GLY A 160 -8.58 3.96 -0.45
C GLY A 160 -7.25 3.47 0.16
N MET A 161 -6.30 3.07 -0.70
CA MET A 161 -4.97 2.62 -0.29
C MET A 161 -3.98 3.80 -0.15
N SER A 162 -3.98 4.72 -1.12
CA SER A 162 -3.01 5.81 -1.19
C SER A 162 -3.15 6.85 -0.06
N GLY A 163 -4.32 6.94 0.57
CA GLY A 163 -4.52 7.76 1.78
C GLY A 163 -3.61 7.38 2.95
N ALA A 164 -3.11 6.14 2.99
CA ALA A 164 -2.18 5.66 4.01
C ALA A 164 -0.82 6.38 3.98
N GLN A 165 -0.42 6.93 2.83
CA GLN A 165 0.86 7.62 2.66
C GLN A 165 1.00 8.82 3.61
N ALA A 166 -0.10 9.54 3.87
CA ALA A 166 -0.09 10.67 4.79
C ALA A 166 0.25 10.25 6.22
N LYS A 167 -0.37 9.18 6.73
CA LYS A 167 -0.06 8.65 8.05
C LYS A 167 1.33 8.01 8.08
N ALA A 168 1.71 7.32 7.01
CA ALA A 168 3.00 6.65 6.91
C ALA A 168 4.18 7.64 6.96
N ALA A 169 4.07 8.78 6.28
CA ALA A 169 5.07 9.85 6.35
C ALA A 169 5.27 10.37 7.79
N VAL A 170 4.18 10.51 8.54
CA VAL A 170 4.23 10.95 9.95
C VAL A 170 4.95 9.93 10.81
N ILE A 171 4.61 8.66 10.67
CA ILE A 171 5.20 7.58 11.46
C ILE A 171 6.67 7.35 11.09
N ALA A 172 7.03 7.48 9.81
CA ALA A 172 8.41 7.45 9.35
C ALA A 172 9.23 8.68 9.82
N GLY A 173 8.58 9.71 10.37
CA GLY A 173 9.22 10.92 10.87
C GLY A 173 9.64 11.92 9.80
N CYS A 174 9.09 11.83 8.58
CA CYS A 174 9.47 12.69 7.46
C CYS A 174 8.47 13.83 7.22
N VAL A 175 8.81 14.72 6.28
CA VAL A 175 7.91 15.74 5.73
C VAL A 175 7.21 15.14 4.50
N GLY A 176 5.99 14.66 4.67
CA GLY A 176 5.16 14.10 3.59
C GLY A 176 4.28 15.14 2.93
N ILE A 177 4.39 15.28 1.61
CA ILE A 177 3.54 16.14 0.76
C ILE A 177 2.74 15.24 -0.18
N ILE A 178 1.42 15.30 -0.10
CA ILE A 178 0.54 14.42 -0.86
C ILE A 178 -0.42 15.27 -1.69
N ALA A 179 -0.29 15.23 -3.01
CA ALA A 179 -1.22 15.91 -3.91
C ALA A 179 -2.48 15.06 -4.15
N GLU A 180 -3.65 15.69 -4.09
CA GLU A 180 -4.95 15.08 -4.39
C GLU A 180 -5.87 16.11 -5.05
N VAL A 181 -6.54 15.68 -6.12
CA VAL A 181 -7.46 16.52 -6.91
C VAL A 181 -8.91 16.42 -6.41
N ASP A 182 -9.29 15.32 -5.76
CA ASP A 182 -10.61 15.15 -5.14
C ASP A 182 -10.60 15.68 -3.70
N GLU A 183 -11.23 16.83 -3.51
CA GLU A 183 -11.43 17.45 -2.19
C GLU A 183 -12.09 16.50 -1.18
N THR A 184 -12.99 15.62 -1.64
CA THR A 184 -13.71 14.67 -0.79
C THR A 184 -12.75 13.68 -0.15
N ALA A 185 -11.86 13.08 -0.95
CA ALA A 185 -10.84 12.16 -0.47
C ALA A 185 -9.88 12.85 0.52
N LEU A 186 -9.43 14.05 0.16
CA LEU A 186 -8.50 14.84 0.96
C LEU A 186 -9.10 15.24 2.33
N LEU A 187 -10.33 15.79 2.35
CA LEU A 187 -11.04 16.13 3.58
C LEU A 187 -11.31 14.90 4.44
N LYS A 188 -11.69 13.77 3.83
CA LYS A 188 -11.88 12.50 4.55
C LYS A 188 -10.61 12.09 5.31
N ARG A 189 -9.43 12.17 4.70
CA ARG A 189 -8.16 11.82 5.37
C ARG A 189 -7.76 12.81 6.46
N HIS A 190 -8.11 14.08 6.30
CA HIS A 190 -7.92 15.08 7.34
C HIS A 190 -8.84 14.83 8.55
N HIS A 191 -10.14 14.57 8.32
CA HIS A 191 -11.08 14.24 9.39
C HIS A 191 -10.71 12.97 10.15
N GLN A 192 -10.09 12.00 9.48
CA GLN A 192 -9.55 10.78 10.10
C GLN A 192 -8.27 11.02 10.93
N GLY A 193 -7.67 12.22 10.89
CA GLY A 193 -6.39 12.49 11.54
C GLY A 193 -5.19 11.81 10.87
N TRP A 194 -5.34 11.40 9.61
CA TRP A 194 -4.25 10.82 8.82
C TRP A 194 -3.42 11.90 8.12
N LEU A 195 -4.11 12.94 7.68
CA LEU A 195 -3.53 14.13 7.08
C LEU A 195 -3.56 15.27 8.10
N MET A 196 -2.41 15.87 8.43
CA MET A 196 -2.32 16.89 9.48
C MET A 196 -2.78 18.27 9.02
N LYS A 197 -2.50 18.63 7.76
CA LYS A 197 -2.80 19.95 7.20
C LYS A 197 -3.21 19.84 5.75
N ILE A 198 -3.94 20.86 5.30
CA ILE A 198 -4.37 21.01 3.91
C ILE A 198 -3.92 22.38 3.42
N THR A 199 -3.45 22.45 2.19
CA THR A 199 -3.24 23.70 1.47
C THR A 199 -3.80 23.62 0.06
N ARG A 200 -4.26 24.77 -0.46
CA ARG A 200 -4.70 24.96 -1.84
C ARG A 200 -3.74 25.82 -2.65
N SER A 201 -2.64 26.27 -2.04
CA SER A 201 -1.65 27.15 -2.66
C SER A 201 -0.31 26.44 -2.76
N LEU A 202 0.28 26.44 -3.96
CA LEU A 202 1.63 25.95 -4.17
C LEU A 202 2.66 26.81 -3.41
N ASP A 203 2.47 28.13 -3.32
CA ASP A 203 3.38 29.01 -2.58
C ASP A 203 3.42 28.67 -1.09
N ASP A 204 2.24 28.44 -0.50
CA ASP A 204 2.13 28.00 0.88
C ASP A 204 2.71 26.59 1.05
N CYS A 205 2.48 25.68 0.09
CA CYS A 205 3.08 24.34 0.09
C CYS A 205 4.62 24.41 0.16
N ILE A 206 5.24 25.19 -0.72
CA ILE A 206 6.70 25.38 -0.74
C ILE A 206 7.19 26.00 0.58
N THR A 207 6.50 27.01 1.10
CA THR A 207 6.83 27.65 2.39
C THR A 207 6.81 26.63 3.53
N GLN A 208 5.77 25.80 3.61
CA GLN A 208 5.65 24.77 4.63
C GLN A 208 6.71 23.66 4.49
N ILE A 209 7.09 23.29 3.26
CA ILE A 209 8.19 22.35 3.01
C ILE A 209 9.49 22.89 3.59
N ARG A 210 9.88 24.12 3.23
CA ARG A 210 11.12 24.76 3.72
C ARG A 210 11.14 24.87 5.24
N GLU A 211 10.03 25.30 5.83
CA GLU A 211 9.92 25.41 7.29
C GLU A 211 10.04 24.05 7.99
N ALA A 212 9.34 23.02 7.51
CA ALA A 212 9.36 21.70 8.11
C ALA A 212 10.72 21.03 7.96
N LYS A 213 11.37 21.19 6.79
CA LYS A 213 12.74 20.74 6.51
C LYS A 213 13.74 21.41 7.47
N LYS A 214 13.71 22.74 7.58
CA LYS A 214 14.59 23.51 8.47
C LYS A 214 14.41 23.15 9.96
N LYS A 215 13.16 23.01 10.40
CA LYS A 215 12.82 22.69 11.81
C LYS A 215 12.89 21.19 12.10
N LYS A 216 13.21 20.34 11.11
CA LYS A 216 13.16 18.87 11.19
C LYS A 216 11.84 18.35 11.79
N ARG A 217 10.73 19.00 11.42
CA ARG A 217 9.41 18.72 11.97
C ARG A 217 8.66 17.75 11.07
N THR A 218 8.15 16.67 11.66
CA THR A 218 7.22 15.76 11.01
C THR A 218 5.95 16.50 10.54
N LEU A 219 5.53 16.24 9.30
CA LEU A 219 4.37 16.87 8.70
C LEU A 219 3.75 15.93 7.66
N SER A 220 2.42 15.78 7.66
CA SER A 220 1.68 15.35 6.46
C SER A 220 0.82 16.50 5.95
N LEU A 221 1.19 17.05 4.79
CA LEU A 221 0.51 18.16 4.13
C LEU A 221 -0.17 17.65 2.87
N GLY A 222 -1.48 17.83 2.79
CA GLY A 222 -2.25 17.57 1.58
C GLY A 222 -2.30 18.81 0.73
N TYR A 223 -1.83 18.71 -0.51
CA TYR A 223 -2.04 19.75 -1.52
C TYR A 223 -3.29 19.42 -2.33
N HIS A 224 -4.32 20.25 -2.22
CA HIS A 224 -5.51 20.14 -3.05
C HIS A 224 -5.24 20.73 -4.44
N GLY A 225 -4.88 19.86 -5.38
CA GLY A 225 -4.45 20.21 -6.71
C GLY A 225 -3.79 19.03 -7.42
N ASN A 226 -3.36 19.25 -8.66
CA ASN A 226 -2.77 18.17 -9.45
C ASN A 226 -1.31 17.92 -9.03
N VAL A 227 -0.91 16.66 -8.92
CA VAL A 227 0.49 16.30 -8.60
C VAL A 227 1.47 16.83 -9.65
N VAL A 228 1.05 16.97 -10.91
CA VAL A 228 1.91 17.51 -11.97
C VAL A 228 2.25 18.97 -11.70
N ASP A 229 1.29 19.78 -11.26
CA ASP A 229 1.56 21.18 -10.88
C ASP A 229 2.56 21.26 -9.72
N LEU A 230 2.46 20.34 -8.74
CA LEU A 230 3.42 20.26 -7.64
C LEU A 230 4.83 19.88 -8.12
N TRP A 231 4.94 18.88 -9.01
CA TRP A 231 6.23 18.47 -9.56
C TRP A 231 6.88 19.57 -10.40
N GLU A 232 6.11 20.20 -11.29
CA GLU A 232 6.58 21.33 -12.10
C GLU A 232 6.97 22.52 -11.22
N ARG A 233 6.19 22.80 -10.16
CA ARG A 233 6.56 23.84 -9.19
C ARG A 233 7.87 23.53 -8.46
N LEU A 234 8.10 22.29 -8.05
CA LEU A 234 9.36 21.89 -7.41
C LEU A 234 10.55 22.05 -8.37
N VAL A 235 10.35 21.77 -9.66
CA VAL A 235 11.33 22.06 -10.72
C VAL A 235 11.61 23.56 -10.83
N ASP A 236 10.58 24.40 -10.79
CA ASP A 236 10.72 25.85 -10.90
C ASP A 236 11.46 26.46 -9.70
N GLU A 237 11.16 25.99 -8.49
CA GLU A 237 11.90 26.37 -7.28
C GLU A 237 13.37 25.98 -7.39
N PHE A 238 13.67 24.76 -7.87
CA PHE A 238 15.05 24.32 -8.09
C PHE A 238 15.77 25.20 -9.12
N ASN A 239 15.13 25.52 -10.26
CA ASN A 239 15.77 26.36 -11.28
C ASN A 239 16.03 27.79 -10.80
N THR A 240 15.14 28.32 -9.95
CA THR A 240 15.19 29.71 -9.51
C THR A 240 16.13 29.89 -8.32
N THR A 241 16.19 28.91 -7.42
CA THR A 241 16.91 29.03 -6.14
C THR A 241 18.12 28.11 -6.02
N GLY A 242 18.22 27.08 -6.86
CA GLY A 242 19.21 25.99 -6.74
C GLY A 242 18.90 25.01 -5.60
N GLU A 243 17.82 25.21 -4.84
CA GLU A 243 17.47 24.38 -3.69
C GLU A 243 16.68 23.14 -4.12
N LEU A 244 17.24 21.95 -3.86
CA LEU A 244 16.49 20.69 -4.00
C LEU A 244 15.60 20.46 -2.78
N LEU A 245 14.31 20.78 -2.93
CA LEU A 245 13.34 20.71 -1.84
C LEU A 245 12.86 19.29 -1.52
N VAL A 246 12.92 18.37 -2.48
CA VAL A 246 12.42 16.99 -2.37
C VAL A 246 13.56 15.99 -2.35
N ASP A 247 13.55 15.06 -1.39
CA ASP A 247 14.56 14.00 -1.27
C ASP A 247 14.05 12.69 -1.89
N LEU A 248 12.78 12.34 -1.60
CA LEU A 248 12.11 11.11 -2.03
C LEU A 248 10.84 11.44 -2.81
N GLY A 249 10.60 10.71 -3.91
CA GLY A 249 9.42 10.86 -4.76
C GLY A 249 8.75 9.54 -5.09
N SER A 250 7.42 9.52 -5.12
CA SER A 250 6.65 8.39 -5.68
C SER A 250 5.32 8.87 -6.25
N ASP A 251 4.49 7.93 -6.71
CA ASP A 251 3.14 8.17 -7.21
C ASP A 251 2.23 6.99 -6.85
N GLN A 252 1.03 7.30 -6.35
CA GLN A 252 0.02 6.29 -6.05
C GLN A 252 -1.37 6.69 -6.59
N THR A 253 -1.40 7.46 -7.68
CA THR A 253 -2.61 7.62 -8.51
C THR A 253 -3.07 6.25 -9.05
N SER A 254 -4.32 6.14 -9.50
CA SER A 254 -4.84 4.85 -9.99
C SER A 254 -4.53 4.65 -11.48
N CYS A 255 -3.25 4.68 -11.84
CA CYS A 255 -2.78 4.49 -13.22
C CYS A 255 -3.05 3.08 -13.80
N HIS A 256 -3.51 2.12 -13.01
CA HIS A 256 -4.03 0.85 -13.53
C HIS A 256 -5.36 1.01 -14.30
N ASN A 257 -6.04 2.15 -14.15
CA ASN A 257 -7.27 2.51 -14.86
C ASN A 257 -7.31 4.01 -15.20
N PRO A 258 -6.34 4.52 -15.99
CA PRO A 258 -6.05 5.95 -16.08
C PRO A 258 -7.14 6.74 -16.81
N PHE A 259 -7.96 6.08 -17.64
CA PHE A 259 -8.96 6.75 -18.48
C PHE A 259 -10.38 6.76 -17.90
N ASN A 260 -10.61 6.07 -16.76
CA ASN A 260 -11.92 5.96 -16.13
C ASN A 260 -11.87 6.47 -14.68
N GLY A 261 -11.33 7.66 -14.48
CA GLY A 261 -11.25 8.33 -13.17
C GLY A 261 -10.09 7.88 -12.29
N GLY A 262 -9.14 7.10 -12.82
CA GLY A 262 -7.94 6.70 -12.08
C GLY A 262 -6.81 7.73 -12.09
N TYR A 263 -6.71 8.54 -13.15
CA TYR A 263 -5.73 9.62 -13.31
C TYR A 263 -6.41 10.86 -13.90
N TYR A 264 -6.14 12.03 -13.32
CA TYR A 264 -6.75 13.29 -13.74
C TYR A 264 -5.70 14.18 -14.43
N PRO A 265 -5.93 14.63 -15.67
CA PRO A 265 -4.97 15.44 -16.41
C PRO A 265 -4.83 16.83 -15.81
N VAL A 266 -3.60 17.33 -15.69
CA VAL A 266 -3.27 18.65 -15.13
C VAL A 266 -3.93 19.83 -15.85
N GLN A 267 -4.27 19.67 -17.12
CA GLN A 267 -4.90 20.70 -17.96
C GLN A 267 -6.34 21.01 -17.54
N LEU A 268 -6.97 20.17 -16.72
CA LEU A 268 -8.36 20.28 -16.31
C LEU A 268 -8.47 20.29 -14.80
N ASN A 269 -9.45 21.05 -14.27
CA ASN A 269 -9.87 20.86 -12.89
C ASN A 269 -10.69 19.55 -12.77
N PHE A 270 -10.87 19.09 -11.53
CA PHE A 270 -11.54 17.82 -11.22
C PHE A 270 -12.96 17.71 -11.81
N ARG A 271 -13.73 18.79 -11.78
CA ARG A 271 -15.11 18.81 -12.30
C ARG A 271 -15.13 18.67 -13.82
N ASP A 272 -14.32 19.46 -14.51
CA ASP A 272 -14.25 19.47 -15.97
C ASP A 272 -13.68 18.15 -16.50
N ALA A 273 -12.72 17.56 -15.79
CA ALA A 273 -12.20 16.23 -16.09
C ALA A 273 -13.29 15.15 -16.02
N ASN A 274 -14.13 15.15 -14.97
CA ASN A 274 -15.25 14.21 -14.85
C ASN A 274 -16.30 14.39 -15.97
N GLN A 275 -16.58 15.63 -16.36
CA GLN A 275 -17.49 15.89 -17.48
C GLN A 275 -16.88 15.44 -18.82
N LEU A 276 -15.60 15.73 -19.06
CA LEU A 276 -14.93 15.37 -20.31
C LEU A 276 -14.76 13.85 -20.46
N MET A 277 -14.49 13.16 -19.36
CA MET A 277 -14.35 11.70 -19.34
C MET A 277 -15.58 10.97 -19.89
N SER A 278 -16.79 11.53 -19.69
CA SER A 278 -18.03 10.98 -20.23
C SER A 278 -18.42 11.55 -21.59
N SER A 279 -18.20 12.85 -21.80
CA SER A 279 -18.65 13.55 -23.03
C SER A 279 -17.70 13.39 -24.22
N ASP A 280 -16.39 13.29 -24.00
CA ASP A 280 -15.37 13.07 -25.04
C ASP A 280 -14.19 12.23 -24.47
N PRO A 281 -14.38 10.91 -24.37
CA PRO A 281 -13.36 10.01 -23.81
C PRO A 281 -12.03 10.02 -24.59
N ILE A 282 -12.09 10.27 -25.90
CA ILE A 282 -10.91 10.31 -26.78
C ILE A 282 -10.04 11.52 -26.42
N LYS A 283 -10.65 12.69 -26.28
CA LYS A 283 -9.95 13.91 -25.85
C LYS A 283 -9.45 13.78 -24.41
N PHE A 284 -10.24 13.19 -23.52
CA PHE A 284 -9.81 12.93 -22.13
C PHE A 284 -8.54 12.05 -22.11
N GLN A 285 -8.54 10.94 -22.86
CA GLN A 285 -7.38 10.06 -22.97
C GLN A 285 -6.14 10.78 -23.54
N ALA A 286 -6.32 11.67 -24.52
CA ALA A 286 -5.21 12.45 -25.08
C ALA A 286 -4.58 13.38 -24.03
N LEU A 287 -5.40 14.06 -23.23
CA LEU A 287 -4.95 14.94 -22.14
C LEU A 287 -4.27 14.16 -21.01
N VAL A 288 -4.79 12.98 -20.64
CA VAL A 288 -4.15 12.10 -19.65
C VAL A 288 -2.74 11.71 -20.10
N LYS A 289 -2.59 11.29 -21.36
CA LYS A 289 -1.26 10.95 -21.92
C LYS A 289 -0.30 12.14 -21.91
N GLU A 290 -0.79 13.34 -22.21
CA GLU A 290 0.01 14.57 -22.14
C GLU A 290 0.45 14.91 -20.72
N SER A 291 -0.47 14.82 -19.75
CA SER A 291 -0.18 15.03 -18.33
C SER A 291 0.85 14.04 -17.80
N LEU A 292 0.76 12.76 -18.17
CA LEU A 292 1.77 11.74 -17.81
C LEU A 292 3.17 12.09 -18.33
N ARG A 293 3.27 12.58 -19.57
CA ARG A 293 4.56 13.03 -20.14
C ARG A 293 5.14 14.20 -19.35
N ARG A 294 4.31 15.18 -18.99
CA ARG A 294 4.72 16.34 -18.17
C ARG A 294 5.18 15.92 -16.77
N GLN A 295 4.43 15.03 -16.12
CA GLN A 295 4.79 14.49 -14.80
C GLN A 295 6.17 13.82 -14.83
N VAL A 296 6.40 12.92 -15.80
CA VAL A 296 7.70 12.23 -15.94
C VAL A 296 8.82 13.21 -16.28
N ALA A 297 8.59 14.22 -17.12
CA ALA A 297 9.60 15.21 -17.44
C ALA A 297 10.08 15.97 -16.19
N ALA A 298 9.16 16.37 -15.31
CA ALA A 298 9.49 17.02 -14.05
C ALA A 298 10.23 16.07 -13.07
N ILE A 299 9.77 14.82 -12.95
CA ILE A 299 10.43 13.78 -12.14
C ILE A 299 11.84 13.51 -12.64
N ASN A 300 12.04 13.36 -13.96
CA ASN A 300 13.33 13.19 -14.60
C ASN A 300 14.29 14.32 -14.21
N LYS A 301 13.83 15.57 -14.34
CA LYS A 301 14.64 16.74 -14.03
C LYS A 301 15.06 16.80 -12.57
N LEU A 302 14.15 16.55 -11.62
CA LEU A 302 14.50 16.54 -10.19
C LEU A 302 15.40 15.35 -9.83
N SER A 303 15.17 14.20 -10.48
CA SER A 303 15.97 13.01 -10.23
C SER A 303 17.40 13.14 -10.75
N ASP A 304 17.59 13.81 -11.89
CA ASP A 304 18.92 14.18 -12.40
C ASP A 304 19.72 15.05 -11.41
N GLN A 305 19.05 15.70 -10.45
CA GLN A 305 19.66 16.55 -9.42
C GLN A 305 19.82 15.87 -8.06
N GLY A 306 19.44 14.59 -7.95
CA GLY A 306 19.64 13.79 -6.74
C GLY A 306 18.35 13.41 -5.99
N MET A 307 17.17 13.78 -6.46
CA MET A 307 15.93 13.20 -5.93
C MET A 307 15.84 11.72 -6.30
N PHE A 308 15.48 10.87 -5.35
CA PHE A 308 15.21 9.47 -5.64
C PHE A 308 13.72 9.24 -5.89
N PHE A 309 13.37 8.63 -7.03
CA PHE A 309 11.98 8.29 -7.38
C PHE A 309 11.78 6.77 -7.55
N TRP A 310 10.64 6.25 -7.10
CA TRP A 310 10.23 4.86 -7.36
C TRP A 310 8.75 4.74 -7.73
N ASP A 311 8.41 3.69 -8.47
CA ASP A 311 7.03 3.31 -8.81
C ASP A 311 6.41 2.48 -7.67
N TYR A 312 5.20 2.86 -7.25
CA TYR A 312 4.48 2.23 -6.13
C TYR A 312 3.57 1.07 -6.57
N GLY A 313 3.83 0.45 -7.72
CA GLY A 313 3.05 -0.68 -8.23
C GLY A 313 1.65 -0.28 -8.73
N ASN A 314 1.47 0.97 -9.15
CA ASN A 314 0.21 1.50 -9.66
C ASN A 314 0.12 1.55 -11.19
N ALA A 315 1.10 0.96 -11.90
CA ALA A 315 1.28 1.00 -13.35
C ALA A 315 1.61 2.38 -13.93
N PHE A 316 2.06 3.35 -13.11
CA PHE A 316 2.41 4.69 -13.56
C PHE A 316 3.48 4.68 -14.67
N LEU A 317 4.61 4.01 -14.46
CA LEU A 317 5.68 3.99 -15.46
C LEU A 317 5.26 3.27 -16.75
N LEU A 318 4.42 2.23 -16.65
CA LEU A 318 3.90 1.51 -17.81
C LEU A 318 2.98 2.38 -18.65
N GLU A 319 2.02 3.06 -18.03
CA GLU A 319 1.12 3.97 -18.74
C GLU A 319 1.84 5.21 -19.27
N ALA A 320 2.83 5.72 -18.55
CA ALA A 320 3.68 6.80 -19.02
C ALA A 320 4.50 6.38 -20.25
N GLN A 321 5.05 5.17 -20.28
CA GLN A 321 5.71 4.61 -21.47
C GLN A 321 4.76 4.51 -22.66
N ARG A 322 3.53 4.00 -22.43
CA ARG A 322 2.48 3.93 -23.47
C ARG A 322 2.06 5.32 -23.97
N ALA A 323 2.17 6.34 -23.12
CA ALA A 323 1.95 7.74 -23.46
C ALA A 323 3.14 8.40 -24.19
N GLY A 324 4.28 7.71 -24.33
CA GLY A 324 5.50 8.23 -24.95
C GLY A 324 6.38 9.08 -24.03
N ALA A 325 6.28 8.91 -22.71
CA ALA A 325 7.15 9.56 -21.75
C ALA A 325 8.54 8.92 -21.70
N ASP A 326 9.57 9.70 -21.35
CA ASP A 326 10.95 9.23 -21.22
C ASP A 326 11.17 8.50 -19.88
N VAL A 327 10.66 7.28 -19.80
CA VAL A 327 10.78 6.40 -18.61
C VAL A 327 11.73 5.22 -18.82
N ALA A 328 12.33 5.09 -20.01
CA ALA A 328 13.22 3.98 -20.33
C ALA A 328 14.59 4.19 -19.68
N LYS A 329 15.19 3.10 -19.19
CA LYS A 329 16.57 3.15 -18.71
C LYS A 329 17.51 3.30 -19.91
N ARG A 330 18.46 4.25 -19.84
CA ARG A 330 19.41 4.47 -20.94
C ARG A 330 20.30 3.24 -21.13
N GLY A 331 20.34 2.72 -22.35
CA GLY A 331 21.17 1.56 -22.71
C GLY A 331 20.62 0.19 -22.28
N SER A 332 19.36 0.11 -21.82
CA SER A 332 18.74 -1.17 -21.47
C SER A 332 17.95 -1.81 -22.62
N SER A 333 17.58 -3.08 -22.43
CA SER A 333 16.68 -3.80 -23.33
C SER A 333 15.23 -3.26 -23.25
N LYS A 334 14.39 -3.59 -24.25
CA LYS A 334 12.97 -3.19 -24.25
C LYS A 334 12.27 -3.70 -22.99
N GLY A 335 11.76 -2.79 -22.17
CA GLY A 335 10.92 -3.11 -21.00
C GLY A 335 11.52 -2.72 -19.64
N GLU A 336 12.78 -2.29 -19.58
CA GLU A 336 13.38 -1.79 -18.33
C GLU A 336 13.11 -0.29 -18.14
N PHE A 337 12.55 0.06 -16.98
CA PHE A 337 12.32 1.45 -16.60
C PHE A 337 13.53 2.06 -15.88
N ARG A 338 13.67 3.38 -16.03
CA ARG A 338 14.68 4.21 -15.35
C ARG A 338 14.53 4.16 -13.82
N TYR A 339 13.29 4.10 -13.36
CA TYR A 339 12.94 4.06 -11.95
C TYR A 339 12.50 2.66 -11.56
N PRO A 340 12.95 2.15 -10.41
CA PRO A 340 12.55 0.82 -9.97
C PRO A 340 11.13 0.81 -9.40
N SER A 341 10.51 -0.36 -9.42
CA SER A 341 9.35 -0.62 -8.57
C SER A 341 9.79 -0.81 -7.12
N TYR A 342 8.98 -0.33 -6.16
CA TYR A 342 9.23 -0.55 -4.73
C TYR A 342 9.39 -2.04 -4.39
N VAL A 343 8.65 -2.92 -5.08
CA VAL A 343 8.75 -4.37 -4.88
C VAL A 343 10.14 -4.88 -5.25
N GLN A 344 10.68 -4.44 -6.38
CA GLN A 344 11.93 -4.97 -6.90
C GLN A 344 13.14 -4.51 -6.07
N HIS A 345 13.20 -3.23 -5.69
CA HIS A 345 14.42 -2.65 -5.12
C HIS A 345 14.34 -2.24 -3.65
N ILE A 346 13.13 -2.12 -3.08
CA ILE A 346 12.96 -1.72 -1.68
C ILE A 346 12.54 -2.93 -0.85
N MET A 347 11.50 -3.65 -1.30
CA MET A 347 10.92 -4.75 -0.53
C MET A 347 11.44 -6.14 -0.92
N GLY A 348 12.05 -6.31 -2.10
CA GLY A 348 12.49 -7.61 -2.61
C GLY A 348 13.50 -8.31 -1.71
N ASP A 349 14.50 -7.56 -1.23
CA ASP A 349 15.50 -8.07 -0.29
C ASP A 349 14.85 -8.44 1.06
N ILE A 350 13.88 -7.66 1.52
CA ILE A 350 13.12 -7.91 2.75
C ILE A 350 12.32 -9.20 2.63
N PHE A 351 11.62 -9.39 1.52
CA PHE A 351 10.88 -10.63 1.26
C PHE A 351 11.79 -11.85 1.14
N SER A 352 13.00 -11.68 0.59
CA SER A 352 13.98 -12.77 0.47
C SER A 352 14.49 -13.28 1.82
N LEU A 353 14.41 -12.44 2.85
CA LEU A 353 14.71 -12.79 4.24
C LEU A 353 13.51 -13.41 4.98
N GLY A 354 12.38 -13.60 4.31
CA GLY A 354 11.14 -14.12 4.91
C GLY A 354 10.28 -13.06 5.59
N PHE A 355 10.74 -11.82 5.69
CA PHE A 355 9.95 -10.73 6.28
C PHE A 355 8.83 -10.32 5.34
N GLY A 356 7.59 -10.37 5.83
CA GLY A 356 6.41 -10.02 5.07
C GLY A 356 5.26 -9.53 5.95
N PRO A 357 4.10 -9.24 5.35
CA PRO A 357 2.94 -8.80 6.11
C PRO A 357 2.39 -9.94 6.98
N PHE A 358 2.66 -9.92 8.28
CA PHE A 358 2.06 -10.86 9.23
C PHE A 358 1.01 -10.18 10.11
N ARG A 359 -0.24 -10.66 10.04
CA ARG A 359 -1.43 -10.05 10.67
C ARG A 359 -2.13 -11.01 11.59
N TRP A 360 -2.78 -10.47 12.61
CA TRP A 360 -3.75 -11.19 13.43
C TRP A 360 -5.00 -10.36 13.67
N VAL A 361 -6.06 -11.03 14.09
CA VAL A 361 -7.34 -10.41 14.47
C VAL A 361 -7.80 -11.03 15.78
N CYS A 362 -8.14 -10.20 16.75
CA CYS A 362 -8.69 -10.65 18.03
C CYS A 362 -10.18 -10.97 17.85
N THR A 363 -10.53 -12.26 17.86
CA THR A 363 -11.91 -12.73 17.61
C THR A 363 -12.90 -12.36 18.70
N SER A 364 -12.43 -11.90 19.87
CA SER A 364 -13.25 -11.31 20.93
C SER A 364 -13.88 -9.98 20.52
N GLY A 365 -13.22 -9.24 19.61
CA GLY A 365 -13.56 -7.86 19.29
C GLY A 365 -13.17 -6.85 20.39
N ASP A 366 -12.51 -7.28 21.46
CA ASP A 366 -12.08 -6.45 22.58
C ASP A 366 -10.77 -5.71 22.23
N PRO A 367 -10.73 -4.36 22.34
CA PRO A 367 -9.49 -3.61 22.18
C PRO A 367 -8.37 -3.97 23.17
N GLU A 368 -8.69 -4.48 24.36
CA GLU A 368 -7.68 -4.85 25.35
C GLU A 368 -6.89 -6.11 24.93
N ASP A 369 -7.55 -7.05 24.26
CA ASP A 369 -6.85 -8.21 23.67
C ASP A 369 -5.84 -7.75 22.63
N LEU A 370 -6.18 -6.72 21.85
CA LEU A 370 -5.25 -6.13 20.90
C LEU A 370 -4.05 -5.50 21.63
N ALA A 371 -4.29 -4.62 22.61
CA ALA A 371 -3.22 -3.99 23.39
C ALA A 371 -2.30 -5.03 24.05
N THR A 372 -2.86 -6.14 24.51
CA THR A 372 -2.11 -7.27 25.06
C THR A 372 -1.25 -7.93 23.99
N THR A 373 -1.80 -8.24 22.81
CA THR A 373 -1.01 -8.81 21.71
C THR A 373 0.07 -7.83 21.20
N ASP A 374 -0.18 -6.52 21.28
CA ASP A 374 0.80 -5.49 20.95
C ASP A 374 1.98 -5.53 21.93
N PHE A 375 1.71 -5.62 23.22
CA PHE A 375 2.75 -5.75 24.24
C PHE A 375 3.55 -7.05 24.06
N ILE A 376 2.88 -8.19 23.87
CA ILE A 376 3.54 -9.49 23.64
C ILE A 376 4.47 -9.41 22.44
N SER A 377 3.97 -8.88 21.33
CA SER A 377 4.75 -8.81 20.10
C SER A 377 5.94 -7.86 20.16
N THR A 378 5.78 -6.72 20.82
CA THR A 378 6.89 -5.79 21.08
C THR A 378 7.97 -6.50 21.89
N THR A 379 7.57 -7.19 22.97
CA THR A 379 8.48 -7.92 23.86
C THR A 379 9.25 -9.01 23.11
N VAL A 380 8.55 -9.83 22.32
CA VAL A 380 9.18 -10.89 21.51
C VAL A 380 10.19 -10.31 20.51
N LEU A 381 9.85 -9.21 19.84
CA LEU A 381 10.75 -8.58 18.88
C LEU A 381 11.98 -7.97 19.58
N GLU A 382 11.80 -7.32 20.72
CA GLU A 382 12.90 -6.79 21.54
C GLU A 382 13.83 -7.91 22.02
N GLU A 383 13.26 -9.03 22.49
CA GLU A 383 14.02 -10.22 22.88
C GLU A 383 14.80 -10.83 21.71
N LEU A 384 14.18 -10.96 20.53
CA LEU A 384 14.85 -11.45 19.33
C LEU A 384 16.02 -10.56 18.92
N ILE A 385 15.85 -9.23 19.03
CA ILE A 385 16.91 -8.25 18.79
C ILE A 385 18.05 -8.42 19.80
N HIS A 386 17.74 -8.72 21.07
CA HIS A 386 18.74 -8.95 22.11
C HIS A 386 19.45 -10.32 22.01
N GLN A 387 18.79 -11.36 21.51
CA GLN A 387 19.30 -12.74 21.51
C GLN A 387 20.19 -13.10 20.30
N GLY A 388 20.20 -12.34 19.21
CA GLY A 388 20.92 -12.73 17.99
C GLY A 388 21.42 -11.59 17.10
N GLY A 389 22.71 -11.28 17.25
CA GLY A 389 23.73 -11.02 16.21
C GLY A 389 23.59 -9.78 15.31
N GLU A 390 24.71 -9.05 15.12
CA GLU A 390 24.86 -7.86 14.24
C GLU A 390 24.31 -8.02 12.80
N THR A 391 24.02 -9.24 12.34
CA THR A 391 23.35 -9.52 11.06
C THR A 391 21.85 -9.20 11.05
N CYS A 392 21.20 -9.10 12.20
CA CYS A 392 19.80 -8.67 12.34
C CYS A 392 19.65 -7.15 12.47
N CYS A 393 20.78 -6.45 12.67
CA CYS A 393 20.85 -5.00 12.73
C CYS A 393 21.22 -4.46 11.35
N LEU A 394 20.20 -3.98 10.63
CA LEU A 394 20.31 -2.94 9.59
C LEU A 394 20.97 -3.40 8.28
N LEU A 395 20.24 -3.24 7.17
CA LEU A 395 20.83 -3.15 5.83
C LEU A 395 21.69 -1.88 5.77
N THR A 396 22.94 -1.96 6.20
CA THR A 396 23.97 -0.97 5.88
C THR A 396 24.61 -1.33 4.55
N THR A 397 24.74 -0.33 3.68
CA THR A 397 25.37 -0.44 2.39
C THR A 397 26.88 -0.38 2.54
N GLU A 398 27.58 -1.51 2.46
CA GLU A 398 28.91 -1.54 1.88
C GLU A 398 28.99 -2.70 0.90
N GLY A 399 29.14 -2.33 -0.38
CA GLY A 399 29.42 -3.28 -1.43
C GLY A 399 30.83 -3.81 -1.27
N GLU A 400 30.99 -4.89 -0.52
CA GLU A 400 32.10 -5.82 -0.69
C GLU A 400 31.72 -7.20 -0.14
N THR A 401 31.85 -8.20 -1.00
CA THR A 401 31.54 -9.60 -0.73
C THR A 401 32.37 -10.13 0.43
N ILE A 402 31.84 -10.24 1.64
CA ILE A 402 32.42 -11.10 2.69
C ILE A 402 31.30 -11.80 3.48
N CYS A 403 30.79 -12.89 2.94
CA CYS A 403 30.22 -13.95 3.77
C CYS A 403 31.33 -14.98 4.02
N LYS A 404 32.07 -14.83 5.13
CA LYS A 404 32.74 -15.95 5.78
C LYS A 404 32.09 -16.12 7.15
N CYS A 405 31.19 -17.09 7.24
CA CYS A 405 30.82 -17.69 8.51
C CYS A 405 32.09 -18.23 9.18
N SER A 406 32.37 -17.73 10.38
CA SER A 406 33.18 -18.46 11.36
C SER A 406 32.52 -18.31 12.73
N CYS A 407 31.85 -19.37 13.16
CA CYS A 407 31.39 -19.54 14.52
C CYS A 407 32.57 -19.59 15.50
N PHE A 408 32.32 -19.13 16.73
CA PHE A 408 33.16 -19.27 17.94
C PHE A 408 34.53 -18.58 17.97
N GLN A 409 34.62 -17.49 18.75
CA GLN A 409 35.53 -17.44 19.91
C GLN A 409 35.13 -16.29 20.86
N GLN A 410 35.20 -16.59 22.16
CA GLN A 410 34.98 -15.68 23.28
C GLN A 410 35.96 -14.50 23.27
N GLY A 411 35.49 -13.34 23.75
CA GLY A 411 36.37 -12.25 24.19
C GLY A 411 35.61 -10.94 24.42
N ASP A 412 35.62 -10.47 25.66
CA ASP A 412 35.10 -9.18 26.13
C ASP A 412 35.55 -7.98 25.29
N LEU A 413 34.66 -6.99 25.09
CA LEU A 413 34.90 -5.52 25.04
C LEU A 413 33.57 -4.77 24.70
N PRO A 414 33.48 -3.44 24.94
CA PRO A 414 32.35 -2.85 25.66
C PRO A 414 31.22 -2.30 24.76
N LEU A 415 30.04 -2.25 25.38
CA LEU A 415 28.85 -1.50 24.98
C LEU A 415 29.17 -0.14 24.35
N SER A 416 28.89 -0.01 23.06
CA SER A 416 28.63 1.29 22.44
C SER A 416 27.22 1.25 21.83
N ASN A 417 26.32 2.01 22.47
CA ASN A 417 25.01 2.37 21.95
C ASN A 417 25.17 2.90 20.52
N HIS A 418 24.49 2.32 19.52
CA HIS A 418 23.87 3.01 18.37
C HIS A 418 23.26 1.97 17.40
N GLY A 419 21.96 2.12 17.11
CA GLY A 419 21.27 1.34 16.08
C GLY A 419 19.81 1.07 16.43
N ASN A 420 18.92 2.04 16.19
CA ASN A 420 17.49 1.84 16.41
C ASN A 420 16.92 0.96 15.28
N ILE A 421 16.50 -0.26 15.62
CA ILE A 421 15.60 -1.06 14.79
C ILE A 421 14.20 -0.48 14.93
N LEU A 422 13.54 -0.21 13.80
CA LEU A 422 12.17 0.30 13.81
C LEU A 422 11.18 -0.86 13.72
N VAL A 423 10.78 -1.38 14.88
CA VAL A 423 9.55 -2.17 15.01
C VAL A 423 8.38 -1.19 14.95
N LEU A 424 7.60 -1.25 13.88
CA LEU A 424 6.50 -0.32 13.66
C LEU A 424 5.17 -0.87 14.17
N MET A 425 4.92 -0.62 15.44
CA MET A 425 3.61 -0.79 16.05
C MET A 425 2.74 0.41 15.66
N ILE A 426 1.99 0.30 14.57
CA ILE A 426 1.09 1.37 14.13
C ILE A 426 -0.26 1.20 14.82
N ASN A 427 -0.42 1.88 15.96
CA ASN A 427 -1.72 2.07 16.58
C ASN A 427 -2.49 3.17 15.83
N SER A 428 -3.48 2.74 15.06
CA SER A 428 -4.52 3.60 14.51
C SER A 428 -5.44 4.01 15.66
N LEU A 429 -5.72 5.31 15.80
CA LEU A 429 -6.65 5.87 16.81
C LEU A 429 -8.09 5.34 16.68
N ASP A 430 -8.39 4.61 15.61
CA ASP A 430 -9.59 3.79 15.49
C ASP A 430 -9.19 2.32 15.60
N HIS A 431 -9.81 1.63 16.56
CA HIS A 431 -9.67 0.23 16.93
C HIS A 431 -9.19 -0.71 15.79
N TYR A 432 -8.38 -1.71 16.17
CA TYR A 432 -8.10 -3.01 15.51
C TYR A 432 -6.69 -3.22 14.91
N SER A 433 -6.10 -4.33 15.41
CA SER A 433 -4.96 -5.15 14.95
C SER A 433 -3.59 -4.50 14.79
N ILE A 434 -2.51 -5.29 14.88
CA ILE A 434 -1.13 -4.92 14.53
C ILE A 434 -0.59 -5.89 13.47
N LEU A 435 0.36 -5.40 12.66
CA LEU A 435 1.15 -6.19 11.74
C LEU A 435 2.59 -6.30 12.28
N ILE A 436 2.99 -7.49 12.73
CA ILE A 436 4.41 -7.79 13.03
C ILE A 436 5.04 -8.29 11.74
N MET A 437 6.33 -8.07 11.55
CA MET A 437 7.12 -8.82 10.58
C MET A 437 7.77 -9.98 11.32
N ASN A 438 7.31 -11.21 11.07
CA ASN A 438 7.87 -12.41 11.71
C ASN A 438 8.90 -13.09 10.80
N LEU A 439 9.92 -13.66 11.43
CA LEU A 439 10.92 -14.55 10.83
C LEU A 439 10.27 -15.93 10.59
N VAL A 440 10.55 -16.55 9.44
CA VAL A 440 10.33 -17.98 9.21
C VAL A 440 11.61 -18.73 9.51
#